data_AF-A0A3C2E8Z3-F1
#
_entry.id   AF-A0A3C2E8Z3-F1
#
_cell.length_a   1.000
_cell.length_b   1.000
_cell.length_c   1.000
_cell.angle_alpha   90.00
_cell.angle_beta   90.00
_cell.angle_gamma   90.00
#
_symmetry.space_group_name_H-M   'P 1'
#
loop_
_entity.id
_entity.type
_entity.pdbx_description
1 polymer ?
#
loop_
_entity_poly.entity_id
_entity_poly.type
_entity_poly.pdbx_seq_one_letter_code
_entity_poly.pdbx_strand_id
1 'polypeptide(L)'
;GFTHLQTAQPVSLGHHLLCWVEAAERDRGRFADARKRLNQSPLGAAALAGTAFPLDRERTAAALGFDRPMANSLDAVSSRDFALEVLSAAAIAATHLSRFAEEIVLWSSRRFGFATLSDAWSTGSSIMPQKRNPDAAELVRAKPGSIIGSLTQLLIVVKGLPLAYSKDLQEDKAPVFRALDDLELCLAAMTGMAGDLTFNTDAMAEAAGEAYSDATDLADYVVRKLGKPFRSAHHIAGTAVKLAESRGVPLSGLSLEDFRSVDADIRDDVFSVLSARASMESRTSYGGTAPVRVKEQVARWRTRLDGAST
;
A
#
# COMPACT_ATOMS: atom_id res chain seq x y z
N GLY A 1 15.51 1.60 -1.41
CA GLY A 1 14.13 2.04 -1.70
C GLY A 1 14.12 2.81 -3.00
N PHE A 2 12.97 2.89 -3.68
CA PHE A 2 12.90 3.49 -5.02
C PHE A 2 12.01 4.73 -5.06
N THR A 3 12.39 5.68 -5.90
CA THR A 3 11.51 6.77 -6.38
C THR A 3 11.65 6.82 -7.89
N HIS A 4 10.55 6.81 -8.64
CA HIS A 4 10.58 6.67 -10.11
C HIS A 4 11.26 5.38 -10.60
N LEU A 5 11.21 4.30 -9.80
CA LEU A 5 11.99 3.06 -10.01
C LEU A 5 13.51 3.29 -10.11
N GLN A 6 14.01 4.44 -9.64
CA GLN A 6 15.42 4.71 -9.47
C GLN A 6 15.81 4.50 -8.01
N THR A 7 16.99 3.92 -7.79
CA THR A 7 17.55 3.74 -6.45
C THR A 7 17.64 5.10 -5.77
N ALA A 8 16.95 5.21 -4.63
CA ALA A 8 16.97 6.37 -3.76
C ALA A 8 17.68 5.97 -2.46
N GLN A 9 17.08 6.25 -1.32
CA GLN A 9 17.68 5.91 -0.03
C GLN A 9 17.49 4.43 0.35
N PRO A 10 18.46 3.83 1.05
CA PRO A 10 18.31 2.51 1.66
C PRO A 10 17.15 2.48 2.66
N VAL A 11 16.33 1.44 2.60
CA VAL A 11 15.25 1.17 3.56
C VAL A 11 15.27 -0.30 3.92
N SER A 12 14.87 -0.64 5.14
CA SER A 12 14.67 -2.04 5.53
C SER A 12 13.46 -2.64 4.79
N LEU A 13 13.53 -3.93 4.48
CA LEU A 13 12.40 -4.69 3.94
C LEU A 13 11.17 -4.60 4.85
N GLY A 14 11.36 -4.68 6.17
CA GLY A 14 10.27 -4.55 7.14
C GLY A 14 9.55 -3.19 7.05
N HIS A 15 10.30 -2.10 6.84
CA HIS A 15 9.71 -0.78 6.61
C HIS A 15 8.87 -0.76 5.32
N HIS A 16 9.38 -1.38 4.25
CA HIS A 16 8.66 -1.48 2.98
C HIS A 16 7.36 -2.29 3.13
N LEU A 17 7.38 -3.42 3.83
CA LEU A 17 6.20 -4.27 4.00
C LEU A 17 5.16 -3.64 4.92
N LEU A 18 5.57 -2.91 5.96
CA LEU A 18 4.65 -2.18 6.85
C LEU A 18 3.82 -1.12 6.11
N CYS A 19 4.31 -0.57 5.00
CA CYS A 19 3.54 0.34 4.15
C CYS A 19 2.19 -0.28 3.72
N TRP A 20 2.19 -1.58 3.40
CA TRP A 20 1.00 -2.31 2.97
C TRP A 20 0.03 -2.61 4.12
N VAL A 21 0.55 -2.83 5.33
CA VAL A 21 -0.26 -2.97 6.54
C VAL A 21 -1.03 -1.69 6.84
N GLU A 22 -0.35 -0.54 6.76
CA GLU A 22 -0.98 0.78 6.95
C GLU A 22 -2.08 1.05 5.90
N ALA A 23 -1.87 0.63 4.65
CA ALA A 23 -2.88 0.72 3.60
C ALA A 23 -4.11 -0.17 3.90
N ALA A 24 -3.87 -1.44 4.21
CA ALA A 24 -4.92 -2.41 4.52
C ALA A 24 -5.75 -1.99 5.74
N GLU A 25 -5.15 -1.43 6.80
CA GLU A 25 -5.92 -0.95 7.94
C GLU A 25 -6.84 0.21 7.58
N ARG A 26 -6.37 1.16 6.76
CA ARG A 26 -7.25 2.25 6.30
C ARG A 26 -8.42 1.71 5.48
N ASP A 27 -8.20 0.67 4.68
CA ASP A 27 -9.27 0.04 3.90
C ASP A 27 -10.26 -0.69 4.80
N ARG A 28 -9.77 -1.47 5.76
CA ARG A 28 -10.60 -2.08 6.82
C ARG A 28 -11.44 -1.04 7.56
N GLY A 29 -10.84 0.10 7.92
CA GLY A 29 -11.53 1.22 8.54
C GLY A 29 -12.67 1.77 7.67
N ARG A 30 -12.45 1.93 6.36
CA ARG A 30 -13.50 2.36 5.41
C ARG A 30 -14.67 1.39 5.38
N PHE A 31 -14.42 0.08 5.32
CA PHE A 31 -15.49 -0.92 5.36
C PHE A 31 -16.24 -0.91 6.69
N ALA A 32 -15.52 -0.78 7.81
CA ALA A 32 -16.13 -0.69 9.14
C ALA A 32 -17.01 0.56 9.30
N ASP A 33 -16.57 1.70 8.78
CA ASP A 33 -17.35 2.94 8.82
C ASP A 33 -18.53 2.92 7.86
N ALA A 34 -18.36 2.37 6.65
CA ALA A 34 -19.45 2.15 5.72
C ALA A 34 -20.53 1.30 6.40
N ARG A 35 -20.15 0.13 6.97
CA ARG A 35 -21.08 -0.80 7.63
C ARG A 35 -22.01 -0.13 8.63
N LYS A 36 -21.52 0.82 9.43
CA LYS A 36 -22.34 1.61 10.38
C LYS A 36 -23.45 2.40 9.68
N ARG A 37 -23.13 3.06 8.56
CA ARG A 37 -24.12 3.82 7.77
C ARG A 37 -25.11 2.90 7.07
N LEU A 38 -24.64 1.76 6.52
CA LEU A 38 -25.51 0.79 5.83
C LEU A 38 -26.42 0.02 6.78
N ASN A 39 -26.17 0.03 8.10
CA ASN A 39 -26.94 -0.77 9.07
C ASN A 39 -28.28 -0.13 9.48
N GLN A 40 -29.02 0.40 8.50
CA GLN A 40 -30.37 0.93 8.72
C GLN A 40 -31.40 0.15 7.91
N SER A 41 -32.51 -0.25 8.55
CA SER A 41 -33.51 -1.10 7.92
C SER A 41 -34.47 -0.31 7.03
N PRO A 42 -34.59 -0.64 5.72
CA PRO A 42 -35.61 -0.07 4.85
C PRO A 42 -36.98 -0.73 5.03
N LEU A 43 -37.07 -1.85 5.78
CA LEU A 43 -38.30 -2.59 5.96
C LEU A 43 -39.38 -1.72 6.62
N GLY A 44 -40.60 -1.76 6.07
CA GLY A 44 -41.72 -0.91 6.47
C GLY A 44 -41.83 0.42 5.70
N ALA A 45 -40.88 0.76 4.82
CA ALA A 45 -41.00 1.91 3.91
C ALA A 45 -42.04 1.70 2.77
N ALA A 46 -42.41 0.43 2.53
CA ALA A 46 -43.35 0.01 1.49
C ALA A 46 -42.96 0.57 0.10
N ALA A 47 -43.90 1.09 -0.67
CA ALA A 47 -43.63 1.61 -2.01
C ALA A 47 -42.85 2.94 -2.00
N LEU A 48 -43.17 3.85 -1.06
CA LEU A 48 -42.54 5.17 -0.89
C LEU A 48 -43.05 5.96 0.32
N ALA A 49 -44.27 5.68 0.80
CA ALA A 49 -44.98 6.47 1.81
C ALA A 49 -45.00 5.84 3.21
N GLY A 50 -44.33 4.70 3.40
CA GLY A 50 -44.47 3.88 4.59
C GLY A 50 -45.69 2.95 4.53
N THR A 51 -45.96 2.27 5.64
CA THR A 51 -47.07 1.33 5.79
C THR A 51 -48.25 1.96 6.53
N ALA A 52 -49.48 1.65 6.12
CA ALA A 52 -50.70 2.04 6.82
C ALA A 52 -51.05 1.11 8.01
N PHE A 53 -50.32 0.00 8.15
CA PHE A 53 -50.49 -0.93 9.26
C PHE A 53 -49.70 -0.45 10.49
N PRO A 54 -50.18 -0.71 11.72
CA PRO A 54 -49.47 -0.35 12.95
C PRO A 54 -48.26 -1.28 13.18
N LEU A 55 -47.23 -1.14 12.35
CA LEU A 55 -46.00 -1.91 12.41
C LEU A 55 -44.98 -1.20 13.30
N ASP A 56 -44.43 -1.95 14.26
CA ASP A 56 -43.25 -1.52 15.01
C ASP A 56 -41.98 -1.76 14.19
N ARG A 57 -41.50 -0.70 13.53
CA ARG A 57 -40.30 -0.77 12.68
C ARG A 57 -39.01 -0.94 13.48
N GLU A 58 -38.97 -0.46 14.72
CA GLU A 58 -37.83 -0.68 15.63
C GLU A 58 -37.70 -2.17 15.95
N ARG A 59 -38.82 -2.82 16.30
CA ARG A 59 -38.85 -4.28 16.53
C ARG A 59 -38.39 -5.06 15.30
N THR A 60 -38.84 -4.68 14.10
CA THR A 60 -38.41 -5.38 12.87
C THR A 60 -36.95 -5.15 12.51
N ALA A 61 -36.43 -3.94 12.72
CA ALA A 61 -35.02 -3.62 12.50
C ALA A 61 -34.13 -4.45 13.44
N ALA A 62 -34.47 -4.45 14.74
CA ALA A 62 -33.76 -5.24 15.74
C ALA A 62 -33.80 -6.75 15.45
N ALA A 63 -34.97 -7.28 15.05
CA ALA A 63 -35.12 -8.70 14.70
C ALA A 63 -34.27 -9.13 13.50
N LEU A 64 -33.92 -8.20 12.61
CA LEU A 64 -33.08 -8.43 11.43
C LEU A 64 -31.60 -8.04 11.64
N GLY A 65 -31.24 -7.57 12.84
CA GLY A 65 -29.86 -7.17 13.17
C GLY A 65 -29.45 -5.78 12.64
N PHE A 66 -30.41 -4.94 12.27
CA PHE A 66 -30.15 -3.53 11.96
C PHE A 66 -30.10 -2.69 13.24
N ASP A 67 -29.34 -1.59 13.22
CA ASP A 67 -29.21 -0.70 14.37
C ASP A 67 -30.49 0.12 14.62
N ARG A 68 -31.22 0.44 13.53
CA ARG A 68 -32.45 1.24 13.54
C ARG A 68 -33.16 1.20 12.17
N PRO A 69 -34.45 1.57 12.08
CA PRO A 69 -35.09 1.79 10.79
C PRO A 69 -34.60 3.07 10.11
N MET A 70 -34.65 3.11 8.78
CA MET A 70 -34.48 4.35 8.02
C MET A 70 -35.63 5.32 8.29
N ALA A 71 -35.28 6.59 8.50
CA ALA A 71 -36.18 7.62 9.00
C ALA A 71 -37.15 8.19 7.94
N ASN A 72 -36.86 8.00 6.65
CA ASN A 72 -37.69 8.50 5.56
C ASN A 72 -37.96 7.38 4.55
N SER A 73 -39.23 7.15 4.23
CA SER A 73 -39.64 6.07 3.34
C SER A 73 -39.31 6.31 1.87
N LEU A 74 -39.27 7.57 1.41
CA LEU A 74 -38.81 7.91 0.05
C LEU A 74 -37.33 7.61 -0.09
N ASP A 75 -36.52 8.03 0.87
CA ASP A 75 -35.09 7.76 0.90
C ASP A 75 -34.81 6.24 0.95
N ALA A 76 -35.51 5.52 1.83
CA ALA A 76 -35.33 4.08 2.03
C ALA A 76 -35.53 3.23 0.77
N VAL A 77 -36.41 3.65 -0.15
CA VAL A 77 -36.69 2.91 -1.39
C VAL A 77 -35.87 3.41 -2.58
N SER A 78 -35.34 4.64 -2.50
CA SER A 78 -34.68 5.32 -3.64
C SER A 78 -33.16 5.33 -3.54
N SER A 79 -32.61 5.43 -2.32
CA SER A 79 -31.17 5.57 -2.12
C SER A 79 -30.41 4.30 -2.48
N ARG A 80 -29.19 4.49 -3.02
CA ARG A 80 -28.19 3.44 -3.27
C ARG A 80 -26.82 3.82 -2.72
N ASP A 81 -26.78 4.77 -1.80
CA ASP A 81 -25.53 5.24 -1.18
C ASP A 81 -24.78 4.08 -0.53
N PHE A 82 -25.51 3.11 0.03
CA PHE A 82 -24.89 1.94 0.63
C PHE A 82 -24.06 1.11 -0.36
N ALA A 83 -24.54 0.98 -1.59
CA ALA A 83 -23.87 0.24 -2.65
C ALA A 83 -22.68 1.05 -3.20
N LEU A 84 -22.87 2.36 -3.42
CA LEU A 84 -21.82 3.26 -3.88
C LEU A 84 -20.66 3.35 -2.90
N GLU A 85 -20.96 3.42 -1.60
CA GLU A 85 -19.94 3.52 -0.56
C GLU A 85 -19.09 2.24 -0.46
N VAL A 86 -19.74 1.07 -0.52
CA VAL A 86 -19.03 -0.23 -0.54
C VAL A 86 -18.18 -0.37 -1.80
N LEU A 87 -18.72 0.00 -2.97
CA LEU A 87 -17.96 -0.01 -4.24
C LEU A 87 -16.79 0.97 -4.22
N SER A 88 -16.93 2.12 -3.58
CA SER A 88 -15.84 3.08 -3.38
C SER A 88 -14.74 2.52 -2.48
N ALA A 89 -15.10 1.91 -1.35
CA ALA A 89 -14.15 1.24 -0.47
C ALA A 89 -13.44 0.09 -1.19
N ALA A 90 -14.16 -0.72 -1.96
CA ALA A 90 -13.61 -1.81 -2.77
C ALA A 90 -12.63 -1.31 -3.84
N ALA A 91 -12.97 -0.24 -4.56
CA ALA A 91 -12.11 0.34 -5.58
C ALA A 91 -10.77 0.84 -5.00
N ILE A 92 -10.82 1.49 -3.82
CA ILE A 92 -9.62 1.95 -3.12
C ILE A 92 -8.77 0.75 -2.67
N ALA A 93 -9.39 -0.25 -2.03
CA ALA A 93 -8.69 -1.44 -1.55
C ALA A 93 -8.02 -2.21 -2.70
N ALA A 94 -8.75 -2.44 -3.79
CA ALA A 94 -8.21 -3.08 -4.98
C ALA A 94 -7.02 -2.31 -5.57
N THR A 95 -7.07 -0.97 -5.56
CA THR A 95 -5.94 -0.12 -6.02
C THR A 95 -4.72 -0.26 -5.12
N HIS A 96 -4.88 -0.43 -3.81
CA HIS A 96 -3.74 -0.74 -2.94
C HIS A 96 -3.17 -2.14 -3.22
N LEU A 97 -4.04 -3.14 -3.40
CA LEU A 97 -3.62 -4.50 -3.76
C LEU A 97 -2.87 -4.54 -5.09
N SER A 98 -3.31 -3.79 -6.09
CA SER A 98 -2.63 -3.74 -7.40
C SER A 98 -1.24 -3.13 -7.32
N ARG A 99 -1.05 -2.14 -6.42
CA ARG A 99 0.27 -1.55 -6.16
C ARG A 99 1.21 -2.54 -5.48
N PHE A 100 0.72 -3.31 -4.51
CA PHE A 100 1.54 -4.36 -3.90
C PHE A 100 1.83 -5.49 -4.89
N ALA A 101 0.87 -5.84 -5.74
CA ALA A 101 1.08 -6.81 -6.82
C ALA A 101 2.15 -6.35 -7.82
N GLU A 102 2.20 -5.06 -8.17
CA GLU A 102 3.27 -4.50 -9.01
C GLU A 102 4.66 -4.73 -8.41
N GLU A 103 4.82 -4.51 -7.10
CA GLU A 103 6.08 -4.79 -6.41
C GLU A 103 6.46 -6.27 -6.54
N ILE A 104 5.52 -7.20 -6.34
CA ILE A 104 5.77 -8.64 -6.49
C ILE A 104 6.21 -8.99 -7.92
N VAL A 105 5.55 -8.42 -8.93
CA VAL A 105 5.93 -8.60 -10.34
C VAL A 105 7.35 -8.09 -10.60
N LEU A 106 7.70 -6.92 -10.08
CA LEU A 106 9.04 -6.36 -10.22
C LEU A 106 10.09 -7.20 -9.47
N TRP A 107 9.85 -7.51 -8.19
CA TRP A 107 10.77 -8.25 -7.33
C TRP A 107 11.06 -9.66 -7.82
N SER A 108 10.07 -10.32 -8.43
CA SER A 108 10.20 -11.66 -9.03
C SER A 108 10.85 -11.68 -10.40
N SER A 109 10.99 -10.51 -11.05
CA SER A 109 11.71 -10.41 -12.31
C SER A 109 13.20 -10.74 -12.12
N ARG A 110 13.82 -11.36 -13.11
CA ARG A 110 15.25 -11.73 -13.05
C ARG A 110 16.19 -10.53 -12.89
N ARG A 111 15.76 -9.33 -13.29
CA ARG A 111 16.57 -8.10 -13.20
C ARG A 111 16.62 -7.54 -11.78
N PHE A 112 15.57 -7.72 -11.00
CA PHE A 112 15.56 -7.39 -9.58
C PHE A 112 16.02 -8.60 -8.75
N GLY A 113 15.38 -9.76 -8.92
CA GLY A 113 15.74 -10.99 -8.21
C GLY A 113 15.59 -10.88 -6.69
N PHE A 114 14.70 -10.00 -6.22
CA PHE A 114 14.52 -9.69 -4.80
C PHE A 114 13.61 -10.69 -4.10
N ALA A 115 12.65 -11.28 -4.80
CA ALA A 115 11.73 -12.23 -4.19
C ALA A 115 11.36 -13.35 -5.16
N THR A 116 10.95 -14.48 -4.60
CA THR A 116 10.42 -15.62 -5.34
C THR A 116 9.12 -16.08 -4.72
N LEU A 117 8.17 -16.47 -5.58
CA LEU A 117 6.96 -17.20 -5.20
C LEU A 117 7.17 -18.70 -5.45
N SER A 118 6.50 -19.54 -4.67
CA SER A 118 6.42 -20.97 -4.89
C SER A 118 5.53 -21.31 -6.08
N ASP A 119 5.54 -22.59 -6.47
CA ASP A 119 4.71 -23.12 -7.54
C ASP A 119 3.21 -23.04 -7.24
N ALA A 120 2.81 -22.84 -5.98
CA ALA A 120 1.41 -22.64 -5.61
C ALA A 120 0.87 -21.28 -6.08
N TRP A 121 1.75 -20.29 -6.24
CA TRP A 121 1.40 -18.90 -6.56
C TRP A 121 2.05 -18.37 -7.83
N SER A 122 2.77 -19.24 -8.56
CA SER A 122 3.41 -18.91 -9.83
C SER A 122 3.20 -20.01 -10.86
N THR A 123 3.13 -19.66 -12.14
CA THR A 123 3.13 -20.67 -13.21
C THR A 123 4.54 -20.89 -13.76
N GLY A 124 4.87 -22.15 -14.05
CA GLY A 124 6.13 -22.53 -14.70
C GLY A 124 6.02 -22.55 -16.22
N SER A 125 7.15 -22.37 -16.90
CA SER A 125 7.25 -22.66 -18.34
C SER A 125 7.64 -24.12 -18.58
N SER A 126 6.92 -24.81 -19.48
CA SER A 126 7.26 -26.19 -19.88
C SER A 126 8.61 -26.32 -20.60
N ILE A 127 9.08 -25.25 -21.25
CA ILE A 127 10.36 -25.22 -21.97
C ILE A 127 11.51 -24.61 -21.14
N MET A 128 11.19 -23.83 -20.11
CA MET A 128 12.17 -23.15 -19.25
C MET A 128 11.87 -23.44 -17.78
N PRO A 129 12.45 -24.49 -17.18
CA PRO A 129 12.09 -24.96 -15.84
C PRO A 129 12.33 -23.94 -14.73
N GLN A 130 13.25 -22.99 -14.93
CA GLN A 130 13.53 -21.89 -14.01
C GLN A 130 12.61 -20.69 -14.17
N LYS A 131 11.83 -20.60 -15.26
CA LYS A 131 10.97 -19.44 -15.51
C LYS A 131 9.66 -19.61 -14.74
N ARG A 132 9.48 -18.76 -13.73
CA ARG A 132 8.24 -18.61 -12.96
C ARG A 132 7.58 -17.28 -13.33
N ASN A 133 6.28 -17.32 -13.61
CA ASN A 133 5.50 -16.13 -13.91
C ASN A 133 4.65 -15.76 -12.67
N PRO A 134 4.58 -14.49 -12.28
CA PRO A 134 3.79 -14.04 -11.14
C PRO A 134 2.31 -13.82 -11.52
N ASP A 135 1.66 -14.80 -12.16
CA ASP A 135 0.31 -14.64 -12.75
C ASP A 135 -0.74 -14.19 -11.72
N ALA A 136 -0.65 -14.71 -10.49
CA ALA A 136 -1.55 -14.31 -9.41
C ALA A 136 -1.44 -12.80 -9.10
N ALA A 137 -0.23 -12.26 -9.08
CA ALA A 137 0.00 -10.83 -8.91
C ALA A 137 -0.49 -10.04 -10.13
N GLU A 138 -0.24 -10.51 -11.35
CA GLU A 138 -0.73 -9.86 -12.57
C GLU A 138 -2.26 -9.79 -12.63
N LEU A 139 -2.94 -10.86 -12.21
CA LEU A 139 -4.40 -10.90 -12.12
C LEU A 139 -4.92 -9.95 -11.04
N VAL A 140 -4.33 -9.96 -9.83
CA VAL A 140 -4.68 -8.97 -8.79
C VAL A 140 -4.47 -7.54 -9.27
N ARG A 141 -3.41 -7.28 -10.05
CA ARG A 141 -3.14 -5.97 -10.65
C ARG A 141 -4.18 -5.55 -11.69
N ALA A 142 -4.80 -6.49 -12.40
CA ALA A 142 -5.82 -6.23 -13.41
C ALA A 142 -7.23 -5.99 -12.81
N LYS A 143 -7.55 -6.63 -11.69
CA LYS A 143 -8.89 -6.61 -11.06
C LYS A 143 -9.44 -5.24 -10.63
N PRO A 144 -8.64 -4.21 -10.29
CA PRO A 144 -9.18 -2.87 -10.10
C PRO A 144 -9.99 -2.37 -11.30
N GLY A 145 -9.69 -2.81 -12.52
CA GLY A 145 -10.45 -2.43 -13.71
C GLY A 145 -11.94 -2.79 -13.63
N SER A 146 -12.29 -4.03 -13.20
CA SER A 146 -13.69 -4.44 -13.06
C SER A 146 -14.37 -3.79 -11.85
N ILE A 147 -13.64 -3.62 -10.75
CA ILE A 147 -14.16 -3.03 -9.51
C ILE A 147 -14.44 -1.53 -9.68
N ILE A 148 -13.48 -0.77 -10.24
CA ILE A 148 -13.65 0.65 -10.58
C ILE A 148 -14.74 0.83 -11.64
N GLY A 149 -14.81 -0.08 -12.62
CA GLY A 149 -15.88 -0.11 -13.62
C GLY A 149 -17.26 -0.27 -12.98
N SER A 150 -17.39 -1.14 -11.97
CA SER A 150 -18.64 -1.38 -11.25
C SER A 150 -19.10 -0.14 -10.45
N LEU A 151 -18.16 0.54 -9.78
CA LEU A 151 -18.44 1.83 -9.13
C LEU A 151 -18.92 2.88 -10.15
N THR A 152 -18.20 3.00 -11.26
CA THR A 152 -18.50 3.98 -12.31
C THR A 152 -19.86 3.72 -12.94
N GLN A 153 -20.18 2.46 -13.23
CA GLN A 153 -21.49 2.03 -13.73
C GLN A 153 -22.60 2.49 -12.79
N LEU A 154 -22.51 2.16 -11.49
CA LEU A 154 -23.58 2.50 -10.56
C LEU A 154 -23.71 4.02 -10.36
N LEU A 155 -22.60 4.75 -10.30
CA LEU A 155 -22.63 6.22 -10.25
C LEU A 155 -23.37 6.82 -11.46
N ILE A 156 -23.16 6.29 -12.66
CA ILE A 156 -23.85 6.75 -13.87
C ILE A 156 -25.34 6.40 -13.82
N VAL A 157 -25.69 5.19 -13.37
CA VAL A 157 -27.10 4.75 -13.25
C VAL A 157 -27.88 5.66 -12.31
N VAL A 158 -27.33 5.99 -11.12
CA VAL A 158 -28.07 6.78 -10.13
C VAL A 158 -28.12 8.27 -10.45
N LYS A 159 -27.20 8.77 -11.28
CA LYS A 159 -27.02 10.20 -11.52
C LYS A 159 -28.25 10.81 -12.19
N GLY A 160 -28.92 11.71 -11.47
CA GLY A 160 -30.04 12.50 -11.98
C GLY A 160 -31.37 11.76 -12.01
N LEU A 161 -31.49 10.59 -11.34
CA LEU A 161 -32.79 9.94 -11.17
C LEU A 161 -33.71 10.80 -10.28
N PRO A 162 -35.00 10.95 -10.65
CA PRO A 162 -35.99 11.55 -9.76
C PRO A 162 -36.35 10.58 -8.63
N LEU A 163 -36.88 11.11 -7.53
CA LEU A 163 -37.53 10.27 -6.51
C LEU A 163 -38.83 9.67 -7.08
N ALA A 164 -39.27 8.48 -6.68
CA ALA A 164 -38.65 7.60 -5.67
C ALA A 164 -37.95 6.38 -6.32
N TYR A 165 -38.48 5.18 -6.12
CA TYR A 165 -38.02 3.99 -6.82
C TYR A 165 -38.28 4.10 -8.33
N SER A 166 -37.24 3.84 -9.11
CA SER A 166 -37.29 3.66 -10.57
C SER A 166 -36.64 2.34 -10.95
N LYS A 167 -37.04 1.74 -12.08
CA LYS A 167 -36.57 0.41 -12.51
C LYS A 167 -35.07 0.36 -12.78
N ASP A 168 -34.47 1.50 -13.10
CA ASP A 168 -33.03 1.75 -13.20
C ASP A 168 -32.26 1.22 -11.98
N LEU A 169 -32.85 1.34 -10.79
CA LEU A 169 -32.24 0.88 -9.53
C LEU A 169 -32.17 -0.65 -9.40
N GLN A 170 -32.64 -1.41 -10.40
CA GLN A 170 -32.37 -2.84 -10.50
C GLN A 170 -30.91 -3.14 -10.89
N GLU A 171 -30.22 -2.18 -11.52
CA GLU A 171 -28.81 -2.26 -11.95
C GLU A 171 -27.81 -2.12 -10.79
N ASP A 172 -28.27 -2.05 -9.53
CA ASP A 172 -27.42 -1.98 -8.35
C ASP A 172 -26.72 -3.32 -8.02
N LYS A 173 -27.41 -4.45 -8.19
CA LYS A 173 -26.99 -5.76 -7.67
C LYS A 173 -25.79 -6.34 -8.42
N ALA A 174 -25.88 -6.42 -9.74
CA ALA A 174 -24.85 -7.04 -10.57
C ALA A 174 -23.45 -6.41 -10.39
N PRO A 175 -23.28 -5.07 -10.45
CA PRO A 175 -21.97 -4.45 -10.22
C PRO A 175 -21.48 -4.64 -8.78
N VAL A 176 -22.36 -4.58 -7.78
CA VAL A 176 -21.97 -4.81 -6.38
C VAL A 176 -21.46 -6.22 -6.16
N PHE A 177 -22.20 -7.24 -6.60
CA PHE A 177 -21.79 -8.64 -6.43
C PHE A 177 -20.47 -8.92 -7.13
N ARG A 178 -20.35 -8.55 -8.41
CA ARG A 178 -19.11 -8.74 -9.18
C ARG A 178 -17.91 -8.10 -8.50
N ALA A 179 -18.03 -6.85 -8.05
CA ALA A 179 -16.92 -6.14 -7.44
C ALA A 179 -16.49 -6.75 -6.11
N LEU A 180 -17.43 -7.24 -5.30
CA LEU A 180 -17.13 -7.90 -4.03
C LEU A 180 -16.51 -9.28 -4.24
N ASP A 181 -17.03 -10.08 -5.17
CA ASP A 181 -16.45 -11.38 -5.53
C ASP A 181 -15.01 -11.22 -6.05
N ASP A 182 -14.78 -10.23 -6.91
CA ASP A 182 -13.44 -9.91 -7.43
C ASP A 182 -12.50 -9.45 -6.31
N LEU A 183 -12.98 -8.62 -5.39
CA LEU A 183 -12.18 -8.15 -4.25
C LEU A 183 -11.83 -9.30 -3.29
N GLU A 184 -12.78 -10.17 -2.97
CA GLU A 184 -12.57 -11.33 -2.10
C GLU A 184 -11.49 -12.25 -2.68
N LEU A 185 -11.57 -12.54 -3.99
CA LEU A 185 -10.55 -13.31 -4.69
C LEU A 185 -9.18 -12.62 -4.63
N CYS A 186 -9.12 -11.31 -4.81
CA CYS A 186 -7.86 -10.56 -4.72
C CYS A 186 -7.26 -10.60 -3.31
N LEU A 187 -8.08 -10.47 -2.27
CA LEU A 187 -7.66 -10.54 -0.88
C LEU A 187 -7.11 -11.93 -0.54
N ALA A 188 -7.81 -12.99 -0.96
CA ALA A 188 -7.37 -14.37 -0.75
C ALA A 188 -6.03 -14.64 -1.47
N ALA A 189 -5.93 -14.26 -2.74
CA ALA A 189 -4.72 -14.45 -3.52
C ALA A 189 -3.53 -13.66 -2.96
N MET A 190 -3.74 -12.38 -2.60
CA MET A 190 -2.70 -11.55 -2.02
C MET A 190 -2.25 -12.05 -0.65
N THR A 191 -3.18 -12.52 0.19
CA THR A 191 -2.84 -13.13 1.49
C THR A 191 -1.95 -14.35 1.31
N GLY A 192 -2.30 -15.21 0.34
CA GLY A 192 -1.51 -16.38 -0.02
C GLY A 192 -0.11 -16.03 -0.52
N MET A 193 0.00 -15.12 -1.51
CA MET A 193 1.29 -14.64 -2.00
C MET A 193 2.13 -14.01 -0.90
N ALA A 194 1.56 -13.13 -0.08
CA ALA A 194 2.28 -12.45 1.00
C ALA A 194 2.83 -13.42 2.05
N GLY A 195 2.12 -14.53 2.31
CA GLY A 195 2.57 -15.60 3.20
C GLY A 195 3.61 -16.54 2.58
N ASP A 196 3.75 -16.55 1.27
CA ASP A 196 4.59 -17.47 0.50
C ASP A 196 5.91 -16.84 0.02
N LEU A 197 5.96 -15.51 -0.12
CA LEU A 197 7.14 -14.77 -0.60
C LEU A 197 8.41 -15.15 0.17
N THR A 198 9.41 -15.62 -0.56
CA THR A 198 10.78 -15.78 -0.06
C THR A 198 11.64 -14.67 -0.62
N PHE A 199 12.38 -13.97 0.26
CA PHE A 199 13.19 -12.81 -0.12
C PHE A 199 14.67 -13.17 -0.22
N ASN A 200 15.34 -12.66 -1.27
CA ASN A 200 16.79 -12.71 -1.42
C ASN A 200 17.39 -11.46 -0.79
N THR A 201 17.73 -11.54 0.49
CA THR A 201 18.26 -10.39 1.24
C THR A 201 19.64 -9.94 0.77
N ASP A 202 20.42 -10.83 0.17
CA ASP A 202 21.76 -10.49 -0.34
C ASP A 202 21.65 -9.62 -1.60
N ALA A 203 20.80 -10.02 -2.54
CA ALA A 203 20.53 -9.21 -3.74
C ALA A 203 19.91 -7.85 -3.39
N MET A 204 19.02 -7.79 -2.39
CA MET A 204 18.48 -6.54 -1.89
C MET A 204 19.55 -5.64 -1.26
N ALA A 205 20.48 -6.22 -0.49
CA ALA A 205 21.55 -5.49 0.17
C ALA A 205 22.54 -4.91 -0.85
N GLU A 206 22.89 -5.69 -1.88
CA GLU A 206 23.70 -5.25 -3.01
C GLU A 206 23.04 -4.05 -3.72
N ALA A 207 21.79 -4.21 -4.16
CA ALA A 207 21.05 -3.15 -4.84
C ALA A 207 20.85 -1.89 -3.98
N ALA A 208 20.75 -2.04 -2.66
CA ALA A 208 20.65 -0.90 -1.74
C ALA A 208 21.95 -0.09 -1.64
N GLY A 209 23.10 -0.69 -1.93
CA GLY A 209 24.41 -0.01 -1.94
C GLY A 209 24.78 0.63 -3.29
N GLU A 210 23.98 0.40 -4.33
CA GLU A 210 24.23 0.94 -5.67
C GLU A 210 23.91 2.43 -5.77
N ALA A 211 24.34 3.03 -6.90
CA ALA A 211 23.98 4.39 -7.33
C ALA A 211 24.24 5.49 -6.28
N TYR A 212 25.26 5.29 -5.43
CA TYR A 212 25.63 6.26 -4.38
C TYR A 212 24.45 6.63 -3.47
N SER A 213 23.66 5.62 -3.09
CA SER A 213 22.46 5.77 -2.25
C SER A 213 22.73 6.42 -0.88
N ASP A 214 23.99 6.44 -0.44
CA ASP A 214 24.52 7.07 0.76
C ASP A 214 25.06 8.50 0.56
N ALA A 215 24.97 9.07 -0.65
CA ALA A 215 25.38 10.45 -0.92
C ALA A 215 24.61 11.48 -0.07
N THR A 216 23.34 11.21 0.23
CA THR A 216 22.56 12.07 1.14
C THR A 216 23.10 12.00 2.56
N ASP A 217 23.62 10.85 2.98
CA ASP A 217 24.22 10.66 4.31
C ASP A 217 25.53 11.44 4.46
N LEU A 218 26.30 11.57 3.38
CA LEU A 218 27.46 12.46 3.34
C LEU A 218 27.03 13.93 3.51
N ALA A 219 25.97 14.37 2.83
CA ALA A 219 25.44 15.73 3.02
C ALA A 219 24.98 15.95 4.47
N ASP A 220 24.25 14.99 5.05
CA ASP A 220 23.83 15.03 6.45
C ASP A 220 25.02 15.06 7.42
N TYR A 221 26.09 14.31 7.15
CA TYR A 221 27.33 14.37 7.91
C TYR A 221 27.93 15.78 7.88
N VAL A 222 28.05 16.39 6.70
CA VAL A 222 28.60 17.74 6.55
C VAL A 222 27.76 18.78 7.31
N VAL A 223 26.43 18.66 7.26
CA VAL A 223 25.55 19.55 8.04
C VAL A 223 25.75 19.33 9.55
N ARG A 224 25.67 18.08 10.01
CA ARG A 224 25.62 17.77 11.45
C ARG A 224 26.98 17.88 12.15
N LYS A 225 28.05 17.47 11.49
CA LYS A 225 29.40 17.39 12.06
C LYS A 225 30.24 18.62 11.77
N LEU A 226 30.07 19.21 10.58
CA LEU A 226 30.85 20.38 10.16
C LEU A 226 30.06 21.69 10.27
N GLY A 227 28.75 21.62 10.57
CA GLY A 227 27.92 22.81 10.80
C GLY A 227 27.65 23.62 9.53
N LYS A 228 27.87 23.06 8.34
CA LYS A 228 27.72 23.80 7.07
C LYS A 228 26.24 23.84 6.64
N PRO A 229 25.79 24.91 5.96
CA PRO A 229 24.45 24.97 5.40
C PRO A 229 24.18 23.82 4.43
N PHE A 230 22.94 23.32 4.40
CA PHE A 230 22.57 22.16 3.56
C PHE A 230 22.90 22.36 2.08
N ARG A 231 22.75 23.58 1.54
CA ARG A 231 23.11 23.88 0.14
C ARG A 231 24.59 23.59 -0.15
N SER A 232 25.48 23.97 0.78
CA SER A 232 26.91 23.70 0.66
C SER A 232 27.21 22.22 0.85
N ALA A 233 26.57 21.58 1.83
CA ALA A 233 26.69 20.15 2.08
C ALA A 233 26.27 19.30 0.86
N HIS A 234 25.16 19.67 0.22
CA HIS A 234 24.68 19.03 -1.00
C HIS A 234 25.67 19.21 -2.16
N HIS A 235 26.29 20.39 -2.29
CA HIS A 235 27.32 20.61 -3.30
C HIS A 235 28.58 19.76 -3.05
N ILE A 236 29.02 19.67 -1.80
CA ILE A 236 30.15 18.82 -1.37
C ILE A 236 29.86 17.36 -1.68
N ALA A 237 28.68 16.85 -1.29
CA ALA A 237 28.29 15.48 -1.58
C ALA A 237 28.21 15.21 -3.09
N GLY A 238 27.62 16.12 -3.88
CA GLY A 238 27.58 15.99 -5.33
C GLY A 238 28.95 15.98 -6.00
N THR A 239 29.91 16.76 -5.48
CA THR A 239 31.29 16.75 -6.00
C THR A 239 32.03 15.47 -5.62
N ALA A 240 31.83 14.96 -4.40
CA ALA A 240 32.38 13.67 -3.98
C ALA A 240 31.80 12.50 -4.82
N VAL A 241 30.50 12.52 -5.11
CA VAL A 241 29.86 11.51 -5.99
C VAL A 241 30.49 11.53 -7.39
N LYS A 242 30.65 12.71 -8.00
CA LYS A 242 31.31 12.83 -9.32
C LYS A 242 32.75 12.30 -9.31
N LEU A 243 33.47 12.53 -8.20
CA LEU A 243 34.83 12.01 -8.05
C LEU A 243 34.82 10.47 -7.97
N ALA A 244 33.92 9.89 -7.17
CA ALA A 244 33.75 8.44 -7.07
C ALA A 244 33.36 7.81 -8.42
N GLU A 245 32.42 8.43 -9.15
CA GLU A 245 32.02 8.04 -10.51
C GLU A 245 33.19 8.03 -11.48
N SER A 246 34.00 9.10 -11.48
CA SER A 246 35.17 9.19 -12.37
C SER A 246 36.21 8.09 -12.15
N ARG A 247 36.19 7.47 -10.96
CA ARG A 247 37.11 6.40 -10.56
C ARG A 247 36.47 5.01 -10.59
N GLY A 248 35.16 4.92 -10.84
CA GLY A 248 34.44 3.65 -10.84
C GLY A 248 34.41 2.94 -9.49
N VAL A 249 34.41 3.71 -8.38
CA VAL A 249 34.37 3.17 -7.00
C VAL A 249 33.14 3.69 -6.26
N PRO A 250 32.61 2.98 -5.26
CA PRO A 250 31.58 3.53 -4.37
C PRO A 250 32.14 4.71 -3.56
N LEU A 251 31.27 5.52 -2.94
CA LEU A 251 31.70 6.63 -2.08
C LEU A 251 32.63 6.17 -0.95
N SER A 252 32.36 5.01 -0.36
CA SER A 252 33.21 4.38 0.65
C SER A 252 34.58 3.91 0.14
N GLY A 253 34.77 3.86 -1.18
CA GLY A 253 36.03 3.53 -1.83
C GLY A 253 36.94 4.74 -2.08
N LEU A 254 36.47 5.97 -1.84
CA LEU A 254 37.32 7.16 -1.86
C LEU A 254 38.23 7.21 -0.62
N SER A 255 39.44 7.75 -0.75
CA SER A 255 40.33 7.96 0.40
C SER A 255 39.93 9.21 1.20
N LEU A 256 40.44 9.32 2.44
CA LEU A 256 40.24 10.55 3.22
C LEU A 256 40.85 11.78 2.53
N GLU A 257 41.95 11.61 1.79
CA GLU A 257 42.57 12.67 1.01
C GLU A 257 41.65 13.13 -0.13
N ASP A 258 40.96 12.21 -0.79
CA ASP A 258 39.96 12.54 -1.81
C ASP A 258 38.82 13.38 -1.22
N PHE A 259 38.29 12.99 -0.06
CA PHE A 259 37.27 13.79 0.62
C PHE A 259 37.81 15.17 1.01
N ARG A 260 39.03 15.26 1.53
CA ARG A 260 39.68 16.53 1.89
C ARG A 260 39.98 17.41 0.69
N SER A 261 40.14 16.84 -0.50
CA SER A 261 40.26 17.60 -1.75
C SER A 261 38.95 18.29 -2.15
N VAL A 262 37.81 17.74 -1.73
CA VAL A 262 36.48 18.36 -1.91
C VAL A 262 36.20 19.36 -0.80
N ASP A 263 36.50 19.01 0.45
CA ASP A 263 36.34 19.89 1.60
C ASP A 263 37.31 19.52 2.73
N ALA A 264 38.22 20.46 3.06
CA ALA A 264 39.32 20.24 4.00
C ALA A 264 38.86 19.90 5.44
N ASP A 265 37.61 20.21 5.81
CA ASP A 265 37.09 19.95 7.16
C ASP A 265 36.63 18.51 7.36
N ILE A 266 36.53 17.71 6.28
CA ILE A 266 36.13 16.29 6.37
C ILE A 266 37.19 15.47 7.11
N ARG A 267 36.72 14.63 8.03
CA ARG A 267 37.52 13.80 8.93
C ARG A 267 37.26 12.32 8.67
N ASP A 268 38.10 11.48 9.27
CA ASP A 268 38.07 10.02 9.14
C ASP A 268 36.72 9.40 9.54
N ASP A 269 35.97 10.04 10.43
CA ASP A 269 34.64 9.57 10.85
C ASP A 269 33.57 9.66 9.74
N VAL A 270 33.88 10.25 8.57
CA VAL A 270 33.00 10.23 7.39
C VAL A 270 32.68 8.81 6.93
N PHE A 271 33.63 7.88 7.03
CA PHE A 271 33.41 6.49 6.60
C PHE A 271 32.35 5.76 7.42
N SER A 272 32.05 6.26 8.63
CA SER A 272 30.99 5.69 9.47
C SER A 272 29.57 5.86 8.91
N VAL A 273 29.37 6.80 7.97
CA VAL A 273 28.05 7.07 7.36
C VAL A 273 27.92 6.52 5.94
N LEU A 274 29.02 6.07 5.32
CA LEU A 274 29.08 5.65 3.91
C LEU A 274 28.80 4.15 3.75
N SER A 275 27.61 3.74 4.17
CA SER A 275 27.09 2.40 3.88
C SER A 275 25.57 2.38 3.85
N ALA A 276 24.99 1.48 3.06
CA ALA A 276 23.55 1.31 3.01
C ALA A 276 22.93 1.02 4.39
N ARG A 277 23.66 0.25 5.22
CA ARG A 277 23.27 -0.07 6.58
C ARG A 277 23.27 1.15 7.50
N ALA A 278 24.36 1.92 7.51
CA ALA A 278 24.45 3.13 8.32
C ALA A 278 23.38 4.16 7.93
N SER A 279 23.15 4.33 6.62
CA SER A 279 22.11 5.18 6.08
C SER A 279 20.73 4.79 6.63
N MET A 280 20.34 3.51 6.48
CA MET A 280 19.07 2.99 7.01
C MET A 280 18.97 3.16 8.54
N GLU A 281 20.01 2.82 9.29
CA GLU A 281 20.02 2.88 10.76
C GLU A 281 19.88 4.31 11.31
N SER A 282 20.36 5.31 10.57
CA SER A 282 20.32 6.71 11.00
C SER A 282 18.93 7.38 10.90
N ARG A 283 17.99 6.78 10.16
CA ARG A 283 16.62 7.33 9.95
C ARG A 283 15.70 6.98 11.11
N THR A 284 15.97 7.55 12.28
CA THR A 284 15.35 7.21 13.57
C THR A 284 14.11 8.04 13.93
N SER A 285 13.67 8.96 13.07
CA SER A 285 12.41 9.70 13.29
C SER A 285 11.21 8.75 13.35
N TYR A 286 10.11 9.20 13.96
CA TYR A 286 8.85 8.43 13.95
C TYR A 286 8.45 8.11 12.50
N GLY A 287 8.08 6.85 12.24
CA GLY A 287 7.82 6.36 10.89
C GLY A 287 9.07 6.12 10.04
N GLY A 288 10.27 6.27 10.58
CA GLY A 288 11.53 6.02 9.88
C GLY A 288 11.85 4.53 9.68
N THR A 289 12.82 4.26 8.80
CA THR A 289 13.19 2.90 8.39
C THR A 289 14.18 2.20 9.34
N ALA A 290 14.74 2.94 10.32
CA ALA A 290 15.70 2.39 11.25
C ALA A 290 15.14 1.14 11.97
N PRO A 291 15.96 0.07 12.19
CA PRO A 291 15.47 -1.18 12.76
C PRO A 291 14.71 -1.03 14.08
N VAL A 292 15.13 -0.08 14.93
CA VAL A 292 14.44 0.23 16.18
C VAL A 292 13.00 0.72 15.94
N ARG A 293 12.80 1.64 14.98
CA ARG A 293 11.48 2.20 14.64
C ARG A 293 10.57 1.16 13.98
N VAL A 294 11.15 0.34 13.10
CA VAL A 294 10.41 -0.73 12.41
C VAL A 294 9.94 -1.79 13.40
N LYS A 295 10.80 -2.22 14.34
CA LYS A 295 10.42 -3.18 15.39
C LYS A 295 9.29 -2.64 16.27
N GLU A 296 9.31 -1.36 16.63
CA GLU A 296 8.22 -0.74 17.38
C GLU A 296 6.89 -0.77 16.61
N GLN A 297 6.91 -0.45 15.31
CA GLN A 297 5.68 -0.52 14.49
C GLN A 297 5.19 -1.95 14.31
N VAL A 298 6.09 -2.93 14.10
CA VAL A 298 5.71 -4.36 14.07
C VAL A 298 5.06 -4.79 15.38
N ALA A 299 5.65 -4.42 16.52
CA ALA A 299 5.07 -4.74 17.83
C ALA A 299 3.68 -4.13 18.01
N ARG A 300 3.52 -2.84 17.67
CA ARG A 300 2.24 -2.14 17.69
C ARG A 300 1.19 -2.85 16.83
N TRP A 301 1.55 -3.24 15.61
CA TRP A 301 0.64 -3.91 14.69
C TRP A 301 0.24 -5.30 15.17
N ARG A 302 1.19 -6.08 15.71
CA ARG A 302 0.88 -7.38 16.34
C ARG A 302 -0.12 -7.20 17.48
N THR A 303 0.13 -6.30 18.42
CA THR A 303 -0.81 -6.03 19.52
C THR A 303 -2.20 -5.63 19.01
N ARG A 304 -2.28 -4.77 17.98
CA ARG A 304 -3.57 -4.34 17.40
C ARG A 304 -4.32 -5.48 16.72
N LEU A 305 -3.63 -6.34 15.97
CA LEU A 305 -4.25 -7.42 15.20
C LEU A 305 -4.59 -8.62 16.07
N ASP A 306 -3.74 -8.97 17.04
CA ASP A 306 -4.01 -10.04 18.01
C ASP A 306 -5.16 -9.64 18.94
N GLY A 307 -5.22 -8.37 19.38
CA GLY A 307 -6.31 -7.83 20.18
C GLY A 307 -7.62 -7.57 19.43
N ALA A 308 -7.61 -7.67 18.09
CA ALA A 308 -8.81 -7.60 17.25
C ALA A 308 -9.40 -8.99 16.94
N SER A 309 -8.80 -10.07 17.44
CA SER A 309 -9.27 -11.45 17.30
C SER A 309 -10.29 -11.88 18.37
N THR A 310 -10.88 -10.92 19.08
CA THR A 310 -11.99 -11.08 20.04
C THR A 310 -13.09 -10.07 19.72
#